data_AF-A0A7R9INF0-F1
#
_entry.id   AF-A0A7R9INF0-F1
#
_cell.length_a   1.000
_cell.length_b   1.000
_cell.length_c   1.000
_cell.angle_alpha   90.00
_cell.angle_beta   90.00
_cell.angle_gamma   90.00
#
_symmetry.space_group_name_H-M   'P 1'
#
loop_
_entity.id
_entity.type
_entity.pdbx_description
1 polymer ?
#
loop_
_entity_poly.entity_id
_entity_poly.type
_entity_poly.pdbx_seq_one_letter_code
_entity_poly.pdbx_strand_id
1 'polypeptide(L)'
;MYTTSSNTLFSAPATPQTLNNSPPPPSNVPDMLYAVASYQVDVQPREIFFFREGSVVLWNVTELECGNVLNFLRQYEQISYDERVVQEESEFMTYEPTQTSKCSHLQNGTMFLIDDAQSGLDKYTFSNALALSVKLGIWEASLDSYVDSIEYITDDLKKGIKIKISQEDVLRKTGELFALRHHINLSSDLLDTPDFYWDHEQQEALYQQMCSYLSISRRTRVCYLDFLVAFK
;
A
#
# COMPACT_ATOMS: atom_id res chain seq x y z
N MET A 1 -6.33 -4.01 -3.39
CA MET A 1 -5.41 -5.16 -3.49
C MET A 1 -6.20 -6.46 -3.42
N TYR A 2 -6.05 -7.34 -4.41
CA TYR A 2 -6.61 -8.69 -4.46
C TYR A 2 -5.54 -9.71 -4.81
N THR A 3 -5.74 -10.92 -4.31
CA THR A 3 -4.92 -12.10 -4.61
C THR A 3 -5.89 -13.27 -4.84
N THR A 4 -5.77 -13.98 -5.97
CA THR A 4 -6.77 -14.99 -6.37
C THR A 4 -6.13 -16.37 -6.44
N SER A 5 -6.65 -17.32 -5.66
CA SER A 5 -6.32 -18.74 -5.77
C SER A 5 -7.25 -19.42 -6.78
N SER A 6 -6.70 -20.24 -7.67
CA SER A 6 -7.47 -20.94 -8.71
C SER A 6 -7.83 -22.35 -8.25
N ASN A 7 -9.12 -22.64 -8.06
CA ASN A 7 -9.78 -23.89 -8.50
C ASN A 7 -11.26 -23.96 -8.08
N THR A 8 -12.11 -24.23 -9.06
CA THR A 8 -13.52 -24.60 -8.88
C THR A 8 -13.64 -26.12 -8.76
N LEU A 9 -14.47 -26.60 -7.82
CA LEU A 9 -15.43 -27.71 -8.01
C LEU A 9 -16.32 -27.87 -6.75
N PHE A 10 -17.63 -27.94 -6.99
CA PHE A 10 -18.74 -27.97 -6.04
C PHE A 10 -18.76 -29.22 -5.13
N SER A 11 -19.02 -29.05 -3.82
CA SER A 11 -19.61 -30.06 -2.94
C SER A 11 -20.27 -29.43 -1.69
N ALA A 12 -21.36 -30.05 -1.22
CA ALA A 12 -22.36 -29.59 -0.24
C ALA A 12 -21.87 -29.41 1.22
N PRO A 13 -22.67 -28.82 2.14
CA PRO A 13 -22.17 -28.15 3.34
C PRO A 13 -21.94 -29.14 4.50
N ALA A 14 -20.75 -29.10 5.08
CA ALA A 14 -20.44 -29.75 6.35
C ALA A 14 -20.41 -28.71 7.49
N THR A 15 -21.06 -29.08 8.60
CA THR A 15 -21.07 -28.43 9.93
C THR A 15 -19.68 -27.91 10.37
N PRO A 16 -19.62 -26.82 11.16
CA PRO A 16 -18.38 -26.08 11.39
C PRO A 16 -17.45 -26.87 12.32
N GLN A 17 -16.47 -27.54 11.72
CA GLN A 17 -15.32 -28.06 12.44
C GLN A 17 -14.30 -26.94 12.57
N THR A 18 -14.00 -26.57 13.81
CA THR A 18 -12.89 -25.69 14.19
C THR A 18 -11.56 -26.34 13.79
N LEU A 19 -10.96 -25.95 12.68
CA LEU A 19 -9.52 -26.17 12.42
C LEU A 19 -9.04 -25.32 11.22
N ASN A 20 -7.85 -24.73 11.37
CA ASN A 20 -7.09 -23.94 10.40
C ASN A 20 -7.58 -22.51 10.14
N ASN A 21 -7.51 -21.68 11.16
CA ASN A 21 -7.35 -20.24 10.96
C ASN A 21 -5.85 -19.94 11.06
N SER A 22 -5.27 -19.32 10.04
CA SER A 22 -3.93 -18.72 10.16
C SER A 22 -3.91 -17.86 11.44
N PRO A 23 -2.88 -17.98 12.30
CA PRO A 23 -2.79 -17.18 13.51
C PRO A 23 -2.90 -15.69 13.16
N PRO A 24 -3.69 -14.91 13.92
CA PRO A 24 -3.72 -13.47 13.73
C PRO A 24 -2.31 -12.88 13.94
N PRO A 25 -1.97 -11.77 13.28
CA PRO A 25 -0.75 -11.05 13.62
C PRO A 25 -0.77 -10.69 15.11
N PRO A 26 0.40 -10.66 15.78
CA PRO A 26 0.48 -10.36 17.20
C PRO A 26 -0.09 -8.97 17.50
N SER A 27 -0.67 -8.82 18.69
CA SER A 27 -1.34 -7.58 19.14
C SER A 27 -0.42 -6.36 19.26
N ASN A 28 0.90 -6.54 19.10
CA ASN A 28 1.92 -5.49 19.21
C ASN A 28 2.25 -4.84 17.85
N VAL A 29 1.56 -5.21 16.77
CA VAL A 29 1.74 -4.57 15.47
C VAL A 29 1.18 -3.13 15.53
N PRO A 30 2.00 -2.11 15.19
CA PRO A 30 1.59 -0.72 15.30
C PRO A 30 0.55 -0.32 14.24
N ASP A 31 -0.36 0.58 14.62
CA ASP A 31 -1.20 1.38 13.71
C ASP A 31 -1.96 0.59 12.62
N MET A 32 -2.40 -0.62 12.95
CA MET A 32 -3.07 -1.53 12.02
C MET A 32 -4.27 -2.25 12.68
N LEU A 33 -5.38 -2.37 11.94
CA LEU A 33 -6.54 -3.17 12.33
C LEU A 33 -6.64 -4.42 11.47
N TYR A 34 -6.78 -5.57 12.11
CA TYR A 34 -6.90 -6.88 11.48
C TYR A 34 -8.32 -7.41 11.55
N ALA A 35 -8.88 -7.79 10.39
CA ALA A 35 -10.19 -8.41 10.30
C ALA A 35 -10.11 -9.72 9.52
N VAL A 36 -10.91 -10.70 9.96
CA VAL A 36 -11.07 -12.00 9.31
C VAL A 36 -12.56 -12.22 9.04
N ALA A 37 -12.90 -12.68 7.84
CA ALA A 37 -14.29 -13.00 7.54
C ALA A 37 -14.78 -14.13 8.45
N SER A 38 -15.96 -13.95 9.07
CA SER A 38 -16.57 -14.96 9.95
C SER A 38 -17.11 -16.17 9.18
N TYR A 39 -17.25 -16.06 7.85
CA TYR A 39 -17.71 -17.12 6.97
C TYR A 39 -16.56 -17.61 6.07
N GLN A 40 -16.37 -18.93 6.00
CA GLN A 40 -15.41 -19.56 5.11
C GLN A 40 -16.13 -20.04 3.85
N VAL A 41 -15.89 -19.38 2.72
CA VAL A 41 -16.34 -19.85 1.40
C VAL A 41 -15.30 -20.77 0.77
N ASP A 42 -14.02 -20.60 1.13
CA ASP A 42 -12.87 -21.30 0.56
C ASP A 42 -11.97 -21.88 1.67
N VAL A 43 -11.02 -22.74 1.28
CA VAL A 43 -10.08 -23.41 2.20
C VAL A 43 -9.21 -22.40 2.95
N GLN A 44 -8.89 -21.27 2.32
CA GLN A 44 -8.10 -20.21 2.96
C GLN A 44 -8.99 -19.07 3.46
N PRO A 45 -8.69 -18.51 4.65
CA PRO A 45 -9.48 -17.43 5.22
C PRO A 45 -9.38 -16.16 4.36
N ARG A 46 -10.43 -15.35 4.40
CA ARG A 46 -10.41 -13.97 3.90
C ARG A 46 -9.90 -13.08 5.02
N GLU A 47 -8.80 -12.39 4.79
CA GLU A 47 -8.15 -11.54 5.79
C GLU A 47 -7.99 -10.13 5.24
N ILE A 48 -8.17 -9.13 6.09
CA ILE A 48 -8.10 -7.72 5.73
C ILE A 48 -7.22 -6.98 6.74
N PHE A 49 -6.26 -6.22 6.21
CA PHE A 49 -5.34 -5.37 6.94
C PHE A 49 -5.71 -3.92 6.63
N PHE A 50 -6.18 -3.16 7.63
CA PHE A 50 -6.43 -1.73 7.52
C PHE A 50 -5.28 -0.97 8.18
N PHE A 51 -4.63 -0.10 7.43
CA PHE A 51 -3.52 0.73 7.91
C PHE A 51 -4.03 2.12 8.27
N ARG A 52 -3.46 2.74 9.31
CA ARG A 52 -3.85 4.07 9.78
C ARG A 52 -3.77 5.14 8.68
N GLU A 53 -2.88 4.96 7.72
CA GLU A 53 -2.62 5.87 6.60
C GLU A 53 -3.72 5.84 5.51
N GLY A 54 -4.72 4.97 5.67
CA GLY A 54 -5.87 4.82 4.77
C GLY A 54 -5.74 3.69 3.75
N SER A 55 -4.61 2.98 3.72
CA SER A 55 -4.41 1.83 2.84
C SER A 55 -5.08 0.57 3.37
N VAL A 56 -5.60 -0.27 2.47
CA VAL A 56 -6.24 -1.55 2.82
C VAL A 56 -5.67 -2.67 1.96
N VAL A 57 -5.22 -3.74 2.60
CA VAL A 57 -4.71 -4.96 1.93
C VAL A 57 -5.66 -6.11 2.21
N LEU A 58 -6.16 -6.75 1.16
CA LEU A 58 -7.11 -7.86 1.25
C LEU A 58 -6.47 -9.14 0.72
N TRP A 59 -6.52 -10.20 1.50
CA TRP A 59 -5.97 -11.52 1.19
C TRP A 59 -7.07 -12.51 0.89
N ASN A 60 -6.93 -13.23 -0.23
CA ASN A 60 -7.90 -14.22 -0.68
C ASN A 60 -9.34 -13.67 -0.84
N VAL A 61 -9.47 -12.37 -1.13
CA VAL A 61 -10.75 -11.71 -1.35
C VAL A 61 -10.94 -11.48 -2.84
N THR A 62 -12.11 -11.86 -3.37
CA THR A 62 -12.42 -11.68 -4.79
C THR A 62 -12.56 -10.20 -5.15
N GLU A 63 -12.35 -9.83 -6.42
CA GLU A 63 -12.48 -8.45 -6.88
C GLU A 63 -13.86 -7.83 -6.55
N LEU A 64 -14.92 -8.63 -6.68
CA LEU A 64 -16.29 -8.21 -6.33
C LEU A 64 -16.42 -7.90 -4.84
N GLU A 65 -15.88 -8.76 -3.97
CA GLU A 65 -15.89 -8.55 -2.53
C GLU A 65 -15.01 -7.35 -2.12
N CYS A 66 -13.85 -7.19 -2.77
CA CYS A 66 -13.00 -6.00 -2.60
C CYS A 66 -13.79 -4.72 -2.91
N GLY A 67 -14.50 -4.67 -4.04
CA GLY A 67 -15.35 -3.53 -4.41
C GLY A 67 -16.43 -3.24 -3.36
N ASN A 68 -17.05 -4.28 -2.79
CA ASN A 68 -18.04 -4.11 -1.72
C ASN A 68 -17.42 -3.56 -0.43
N VAL A 69 -16.25 -4.06 -0.04
CA VAL A 69 -15.53 -3.57 1.14
C VAL A 69 -15.13 -2.11 0.95
N LEU A 70 -14.54 -1.75 -0.20
CA LEU A 70 -14.16 -0.37 -0.49
C LEU A 70 -15.37 0.57 -0.52
N ASN A 71 -16.47 0.16 -1.15
CA ASN A 71 -17.71 0.94 -1.16
C ASN A 71 -18.28 1.15 0.25
N PHE A 72 -18.17 0.15 1.13
CA PHE A 72 -18.54 0.31 2.53
C PHE A 72 -17.63 1.29 3.29
N LEU A 73 -16.33 1.29 3.00
CA LEU A 73 -15.37 2.18 3.65
C LEU A 73 -15.50 3.64 3.21
N ARG A 74 -15.95 3.90 1.97
CA ARG A 74 -16.13 5.25 1.42
C ARG A 74 -16.89 6.21 2.34
N GLN A 75 -17.88 5.71 3.07
CA GLN A 75 -18.68 6.56 3.98
C GLN A 75 -17.90 7.05 5.22
N TYR A 76 -16.74 6.47 5.48
CA TYR A 76 -15.86 6.80 6.61
C TYR A 76 -14.56 7.50 6.17
N GLU A 77 -14.36 7.70 4.87
CA GLU A 77 -13.18 8.37 4.34
C GLU A 77 -13.15 9.84 4.78
N GLN A 78 -11.98 10.28 5.23
CA GLN A 78 -11.69 11.68 5.49
C GLN A 78 -10.67 12.13 4.45
N ILE A 79 -11.04 13.14 3.65
CA ILE A 79 -10.19 13.64 2.55
C ILE A 79 -9.93 12.53 1.53
N SER A 80 -10.98 12.17 0.77
CA SER A 80 -10.92 11.14 -0.26
C SER A 80 -9.96 11.53 -1.39
N TYR A 81 -9.20 10.55 -1.87
CA TYR A 81 -8.43 10.68 -3.11
C TYR A 81 -9.35 10.56 -4.33
N ASP A 82 -8.88 11.04 -5.48
CA ASP A 82 -9.57 10.86 -6.75
C ASP A 82 -9.70 9.35 -7.05
N GLU A 83 -10.91 8.90 -7.41
CA GLU A 83 -11.20 7.48 -7.64
C GLU A 83 -10.32 6.89 -8.75
N ARG A 84 -9.98 7.67 -9.78
CA ARG A 84 -9.10 7.24 -10.86
C ARG A 84 -7.69 6.98 -10.33
N VAL A 85 -7.18 7.88 -9.49
CA VAL A 85 -5.84 7.73 -8.88
C VAL A 85 -5.82 6.51 -7.96
N VAL A 86 -6.87 6.27 -7.18
CA VAL A 86 -6.97 5.07 -6.32
C VAL A 86 -6.97 3.78 -7.15
N GLN A 87 -7.65 3.76 -8.30
CA GLN A 87 -7.67 2.62 -9.20
C GLN A 87 -6.31 2.41 -9.90
N GLU A 88 -5.69 3.47 -10.40
CA GLU A 88 -4.41 3.43 -11.09
C GLU A 88 -3.27 2.97 -10.17
N GLU A 89 -3.26 3.42 -8.92
CA GLU A 89 -2.23 3.07 -7.93
C GLU A 89 -2.55 1.79 -7.13
N SER A 90 -3.58 1.03 -7.53
CA SER A 90 -3.91 -0.24 -6.88
C SER A 90 -2.93 -1.35 -7.29
N GLU A 91 -2.29 -1.97 -6.29
CA GLU A 91 -1.35 -3.08 -6.51
C GLU A 91 -2.05 -4.44 -6.44
N PHE A 92 -1.46 -5.44 -7.13
CA PHE A 92 -1.95 -6.83 -7.14
C PHE A 92 -0.79 -7.80 -7.15
N MET A 93 -0.87 -8.85 -6.31
CA MET A 93 0.20 -9.84 -6.25
C MET A 93 -0.34 -11.23 -5.97
N THR A 94 0.29 -12.23 -6.56
CA THR A 94 -0.08 -13.64 -6.34
C THR A 94 0.62 -14.16 -5.10
N TYR A 95 -0.04 -15.06 -4.37
CA TYR A 95 0.59 -15.80 -3.29
C TYR A 95 0.27 -17.29 -3.39
N GLU A 96 1.20 -18.11 -2.92
CA GLU A 96 1.08 -19.56 -2.89
C GLU A 96 1.57 -20.09 -1.54
N PRO A 97 0.88 -21.08 -0.96
CA PRO A 97 1.41 -21.78 0.21
C PRO A 97 2.63 -22.61 -0.21
N THR A 98 3.73 -22.52 0.55
CA THR A 98 4.91 -23.37 0.36
C THR A 98 5.10 -24.31 1.55
N GLN A 99 5.34 -25.58 1.24
CA GLN A 99 5.70 -26.61 2.23
C GLN A 99 7.18 -26.99 2.17
N THR A 100 7.89 -26.47 1.16
CA THR A 100 9.27 -26.89 0.84
C THR A 100 10.29 -25.94 1.45
N SER A 101 9.91 -24.67 1.64
CA SER A 101 10.80 -23.63 2.17
C SER A 101 10.72 -23.55 3.70
N LYS A 102 11.84 -23.16 4.32
CA LYS A 102 11.92 -22.95 5.78
C LYS A 102 11.46 -21.56 6.23
N CYS A 103 11.43 -20.60 5.32
CA CYS A 103 10.91 -19.25 5.52
C CYS A 103 10.00 -18.81 4.37
N SER A 104 9.04 -17.93 4.67
CA SER A 104 8.29 -17.19 3.65
C SER A 104 9.25 -16.31 2.86
N HIS A 105 9.01 -16.17 1.56
CA HIS A 105 9.90 -15.43 0.66
C HIS A 105 9.15 -14.98 -0.60
N LEU A 106 9.70 -13.98 -1.28
CA LEU A 106 9.23 -13.52 -2.58
C LEU A 106 10.09 -14.12 -3.69
N GLN A 107 9.46 -14.69 -4.72
CA GLN A 107 10.17 -15.17 -5.89
C GLN A 107 9.37 -14.85 -7.16
N ASN A 108 9.99 -14.17 -8.13
CA ASN A 108 9.40 -13.81 -9.42
C ASN A 108 8.02 -13.12 -9.35
N GLY A 109 7.78 -12.31 -8.31
CA GLY A 109 6.49 -11.62 -8.11
C GLY A 109 5.39 -12.49 -7.47
N THR A 110 5.72 -13.68 -6.99
CA THR A 110 4.82 -14.51 -6.19
C THR A 110 5.31 -14.56 -4.74
N MET A 111 4.40 -14.29 -3.80
CA MET A 111 4.65 -14.46 -2.37
C MET A 111 4.47 -15.92 -1.99
N PHE A 112 5.53 -16.56 -1.51
CA PHE A 112 5.45 -17.91 -0.96
C PHE A 112 5.31 -17.83 0.56
N LEU A 113 4.17 -18.27 1.08
CA LEU A 113 3.84 -18.24 2.51
C LEU A 113 3.96 -19.61 3.15
N ILE A 114 4.54 -19.67 4.34
CA ILE A 114 4.52 -20.86 5.17
C ILE A 114 3.25 -20.86 6.02
N ASP A 115 2.62 -22.02 6.15
CA ASP A 115 1.48 -22.23 7.04
C ASP A 115 1.98 -22.66 8.44
N ASP A 116 2.55 -21.71 9.18
CA ASP A 116 3.05 -21.91 10.54
C ASP A 116 2.59 -20.80 11.52
N ALA A 117 3.11 -20.85 12.74
CA ALA A 117 2.81 -19.88 13.80
C ALA A 117 3.17 -18.42 13.44
N GLN A 118 4.08 -18.21 12.48
CA GLN A 118 4.57 -16.91 12.01
C GLN A 118 3.83 -16.40 10.76
N SER A 119 2.97 -17.22 10.16
CA SER A 119 2.21 -16.87 8.95
C SER A 119 1.46 -15.53 9.04
N GLY A 120 0.92 -15.18 10.21
CA GLY A 120 0.28 -13.87 10.45
C GLY A 120 1.25 -12.69 10.36
N LEU A 121 2.47 -12.86 10.89
CA LEU A 121 3.53 -11.85 10.82
C LEU A 121 4.09 -11.69 9.41
N ASP A 122 4.24 -12.79 8.68
CA ASP A 122 4.72 -12.75 7.30
C ASP A 122 3.68 -12.06 6.39
N LYS A 123 2.39 -12.37 6.55
CA LYS A 123 1.30 -11.66 5.85
C LYS A 123 1.25 -10.19 6.21
N TYR A 124 1.42 -9.83 7.49
CA TYR A 124 1.53 -8.43 7.89
C TYR A 124 2.71 -7.75 7.19
N THR A 125 3.87 -8.40 7.17
CA THR A 125 5.11 -7.85 6.60
C THR A 125 4.94 -7.53 5.12
N PHE A 126 4.37 -8.47 4.36
CA PHE A 126 4.02 -8.23 2.96
C PHE A 126 2.98 -7.12 2.79
N SER A 127 1.93 -7.14 3.62
CA SER A 127 0.87 -6.14 3.59
C SER A 127 1.40 -4.74 3.87
N ASN A 128 2.35 -4.61 4.80
CA ASN A 128 2.96 -3.35 5.17
C ASN A 128 3.76 -2.75 4.01
N ALA A 129 4.64 -3.54 3.39
CA ALA A 129 5.40 -3.10 2.22
C ALA A 129 4.50 -2.74 1.02
N LEU A 130 3.43 -3.51 0.83
CA LEU A 130 2.41 -3.25 -0.18
C LEU A 130 1.63 -1.95 0.07
N ALA A 131 1.20 -1.72 1.32
CA ALA A 131 0.51 -0.50 1.72
C ALA A 131 1.40 0.74 1.51
N LEU A 132 2.70 0.61 1.79
CA LEU A 132 3.69 1.65 1.53
C LEU A 132 3.83 1.96 0.03
N SER A 133 3.87 0.94 -0.83
CA SER A 133 3.97 1.13 -2.29
C SER A 133 2.78 1.91 -2.87
N VAL A 134 1.56 1.52 -2.48
CA VAL A 134 0.33 2.24 -2.90
C VAL A 134 0.37 3.67 -2.39
N LYS A 135 0.72 3.88 -1.11
CA LYS A 135 0.77 5.23 -0.54
C LYS A 135 1.76 6.13 -1.28
N LEU A 136 2.93 5.58 -1.62
CA LEU A 136 3.94 6.29 -2.41
C LEU A 136 3.41 6.65 -3.81
N GLY A 137 2.68 5.73 -4.46
CA GLY A 137 2.03 5.97 -5.75
C GLY A 137 1.03 7.13 -5.71
N ILE A 138 0.20 7.20 -4.67
CA ILE A 138 -0.72 8.32 -4.46
C ILE A 138 0.03 9.67 -4.34
N TRP A 139 1.18 9.70 -3.66
CA TRP A 139 1.98 10.92 -3.55
C TRP A 139 2.68 11.29 -4.86
N GLU A 140 3.19 10.31 -5.60
CA GLU A 140 3.74 10.49 -6.94
C GLU A 140 2.70 11.14 -7.86
N ALA A 141 1.49 10.58 -7.93
CA ALA A 141 0.40 11.14 -8.72
C ALA A 141 -0.01 12.55 -8.26
N SER A 142 0.01 12.81 -6.94
CA SER A 142 -0.29 14.14 -6.40
C SER A 142 0.79 15.17 -6.76
N LEU A 143 2.05 14.75 -6.78
CA LEU A 143 3.17 15.59 -7.19
C LEU A 143 3.12 15.89 -8.70
N ASP A 144 2.90 14.86 -9.52
CA ASP A 144 2.78 15.00 -10.97
C ASP A 144 1.64 15.96 -11.32
N SER A 145 0.47 15.82 -10.69
CA SER A 145 -0.65 16.74 -10.88
C SER A 145 -0.30 18.18 -10.49
N TYR A 146 0.48 18.37 -9.44
CA TYR A 146 0.96 19.70 -9.04
C TYR A 146 1.92 20.29 -10.08
N VAL A 147 2.88 19.50 -10.57
CA VAL A 147 3.85 19.90 -11.61
C VAL A 147 3.13 20.33 -12.88
N ASP A 148 2.18 19.54 -13.36
CA ASP A 148 1.34 19.87 -14.53
C ASP A 148 0.60 21.20 -14.32
N SER A 149 0.10 21.44 -13.11
CA SER A 149 -0.65 22.65 -12.78
C SER A 149 0.19 23.94 -12.82
N ILE A 150 1.52 23.84 -12.68
CA ILE A 150 2.45 24.98 -12.70
C ILE A 150 3.27 25.06 -13.99
N GLU A 151 3.18 24.07 -14.89
CA GLU A 151 3.99 23.97 -16.10
C GLU A 151 3.98 25.28 -16.89
N TYR A 152 2.80 25.84 -17.17
CA TYR A 152 2.66 27.09 -17.93
C TYR A 152 3.39 28.28 -17.28
N ILE A 153 3.42 28.33 -15.94
CA ILE A 153 4.10 29.39 -15.18
C ILE A 153 5.60 29.27 -15.39
N THR A 154 6.13 28.05 -15.26
CA THR A 154 7.56 27.76 -15.45
C THR A 154 7.99 28.04 -16.89
N ASP A 155 7.11 27.79 -17.85
CA ASP A 155 7.37 27.98 -19.28
C ASP A 155 7.38 29.46 -19.68
N ASP A 156 6.44 30.25 -19.14
CA ASP A 156 6.41 31.72 -19.28
C ASP A 156 7.67 32.35 -18.66
N LEU A 157 8.06 31.90 -17.47
CA LEU A 157 9.28 32.32 -16.77
C LEU A 157 10.54 32.06 -17.61
N LYS A 158 10.67 30.84 -18.15
CA LYS A 158 11.80 30.43 -18.99
C LYS A 158 11.93 31.27 -20.27
N LYS A 159 10.80 31.66 -20.85
CA LYS A 159 10.75 32.50 -22.07
C LYS A 159 10.93 33.99 -21.77
N GLY A 160 11.00 34.39 -20.50
CA GLY A 160 11.07 35.80 -20.08
C GLY A 160 9.79 36.58 -20.41
N ILE A 161 8.67 35.89 -20.59
CA ILE A 161 7.38 36.49 -20.92
C ILE A 161 6.71 36.97 -19.64
N LYS A 162 5.89 38.02 -19.74
CA LYS A 162 5.10 38.51 -18.61
C LYS A 162 4.17 37.40 -18.11
N ILE A 163 4.43 36.93 -16.89
CA ILE A 163 3.67 35.88 -16.23
C ILE A 163 2.22 36.34 -16.02
N LYS A 164 1.26 35.52 -16.42
CA LYS A 164 -0.19 35.78 -16.28
C LYS A 164 -0.78 35.05 -15.07
N ILE A 165 -0.14 35.20 -13.91
CA ILE A 165 -0.65 34.65 -12.64
C ILE A 165 -0.89 35.76 -11.63
N SER A 166 -1.98 35.68 -10.87
CA SER A 166 -2.25 36.62 -9.79
C SER A 166 -1.37 36.32 -8.58
N GLN A 167 -1.14 37.32 -7.72
CA GLN A 167 -0.41 37.11 -6.47
C GLN A 167 -1.14 36.10 -5.55
N GLU A 168 -2.47 36.11 -5.56
CA GLU A 168 -3.30 35.17 -4.80
C GLU A 168 -3.08 33.72 -5.28
N ASP A 169 -3.05 33.51 -6.59
CA ASP A 169 -2.79 32.19 -7.18
C ASP A 169 -1.39 31.68 -6.85
N VAL A 170 -0.38 32.56 -6.85
CA VAL A 170 0.98 32.21 -6.44
C VAL A 170 1.00 31.75 -4.98
N LEU A 171 0.33 32.48 -4.08
CA LEU A 171 0.26 32.11 -2.68
C LEU A 171 -0.48 30.78 -2.48
N ARG A 172 -1.56 30.55 -3.22
CA ARG A 172 -2.29 29.28 -3.20
C ARG A 172 -1.42 28.11 -3.66
N LYS A 173 -0.74 28.23 -4.79
CA LYS A 173 0.18 27.19 -5.30
C LYS A 173 1.34 26.93 -4.33
N THR A 174 1.87 27.99 -3.73
CA THR A 174 2.89 27.88 -2.68
C THR A 174 2.37 27.12 -1.46
N GLY A 175 1.13 27.37 -1.04
CA GLY A 175 0.49 26.64 0.05
C GLY A 175 0.25 25.16 -0.28
N GLU A 176 -0.26 24.86 -1.48
CA GLU A 176 -0.44 23.49 -1.98
C GLU A 176 0.87 22.70 -1.92
N LEU A 177 1.97 23.30 -2.40
CA LEU A 177 3.29 22.70 -2.33
C LEU A 177 3.77 22.45 -0.90
N PHE A 178 3.58 23.42 0.01
CA PHE A 178 3.99 23.23 1.40
C PHE A 178 3.22 22.10 2.07
N ALA A 179 1.93 21.95 1.76
CA ALA A 179 1.14 20.82 2.23
C ALA A 179 1.67 19.48 1.67
N LEU A 180 1.93 19.39 0.36
CA LEU A 180 2.52 18.20 -0.26
C LEU A 180 3.87 17.84 0.37
N ARG A 181 4.75 18.82 0.55
CA ARG A 181 6.04 18.63 1.22
C ARG A 181 5.87 18.14 2.66
N HIS A 182 4.91 18.69 3.40
CA HIS A 182 4.65 18.27 4.77
C HIS A 182 4.21 16.80 4.83
N HIS A 183 3.29 16.37 3.95
CA HIS A 183 2.82 14.99 3.89
C HIS A 183 3.95 13.99 3.59
N ILE A 184 4.81 14.32 2.64
CA ILE A 184 5.94 13.45 2.25
C ILE A 184 7.02 13.44 3.34
N ASN A 185 7.32 14.58 3.95
CA ASN A 185 8.31 14.66 5.03
C ASN A 185 7.84 13.95 6.31
N LEU A 186 6.57 14.08 6.68
CA LEU A 186 6.00 13.36 7.83
C LEU A 186 6.10 11.84 7.64
N SER A 187 6.10 11.41 6.39
CA SER A 187 6.19 10.01 6.02
C SER A 187 7.61 9.56 5.68
N SER A 188 8.62 10.40 5.89
CA SER A 188 10.02 10.01 5.77
C SER A 188 10.35 8.86 6.73
N ASP A 189 9.78 8.89 7.95
CA ASP A 189 9.91 7.82 8.94
C ASP A 189 9.24 6.51 8.48
N LEU A 190 8.27 6.59 7.55
CA LEU A 190 7.61 5.42 6.97
C LEU A 190 8.46 4.72 5.90
N LEU A 191 9.45 5.42 5.35
CA LEU A 191 10.29 4.94 4.25
C LEU A 191 11.57 4.23 4.72
N ASP A 192 11.95 4.43 5.98
CA ASP A 192 12.93 3.61 6.67
C ASP A 192 12.31 2.29 7.12
N THR A 193 13.15 1.29 7.42
CA THR A 193 12.68 0.02 8.00
C THR A 193 12.01 0.32 9.35
N PRO A 194 10.71 -0.01 9.52
CA PRO A 194 10.02 0.25 10.79
C PRO A 194 10.72 -0.41 11.99
N ASP A 195 10.82 0.30 13.11
CA ASP A 195 11.44 -0.15 14.37
C ASP A 195 10.89 -1.49 14.87
N PHE A 196 9.61 -1.77 14.54
CA PHE A 196 8.96 -3.05 14.79
C PHE A 196 9.80 -4.25 14.35
N TYR A 197 10.56 -4.12 13.25
CA TYR A 197 11.34 -5.23 12.71
C TYR A 197 12.69 -5.45 13.39
N TRP A 198 13.14 -4.57 14.28
CA TRP A 198 14.46 -4.67 14.91
C TRP A 198 14.68 -5.98 15.69
N ASP A 199 13.61 -6.52 16.30
CA ASP A 199 13.65 -7.81 17.01
C ASP A 199 13.20 -8.99 16.12
N HIS A 200 12.95 -8.75 14.84
CA HIS A 200 12.32 -9.67 13.90
C HIS A 200 13.13 -9.80 12.59
N GLU A 201 14.36 -10.32 12.68
CA GLU A 201 15.31 -10.43 11.54
C GLU A 201 14.71 -11.09 10.29
N GLN A 202 13.88 -12.13 10.45
CA GLN A 202 13.24 -12.82 9.32
C GLN A 202 12.24 -11.90 8.61
N GLN A 203 11.41 -11.20 9.36
CA GLN A 203 10.42 -10.25 8.83
C GLN A 203 11.11 -9.02 8.25
N GLU A 204 12.21 -8.56 8.85
CA GLU A 204 13.02 -7.49 8.28
C GLU A 204 13.54 -7.87 6.89
N ALA A 205 14.13 -9.06 6.75
CA ALA A 205 14.63 -9.55 5.47
C ALA A 205 13.50 -9.68 4.42
N LEU A 206 12.33 -10.16 4.85
CA LEU A 206 11.14 -10.29 4.00
C LEU A 206 10.61 -8.91 3.55
N TYR A 207 10.54 -7.95 4.48
CA TYR A 207 10.15 -6.58 4.20
C TYR A 207 11.09 -5.93 3.18
N GLN A 208 12.41 -6.01 3.40
CA GLN A 208 13.42 -5.48 2.49
C GLN A 208 13.34 -6.13 1.10
N GLN A 209 13.10 -7.45 1.04
CA GLN A 209 12.90 -8.16 -0.23
C GLN A 209 11.71 -7.58 -1.01
N MET A 210 10.59 -7.33 -0.31
CA MET A 210 9.40 -6.74 -0.90
C MET A 210 9.61 -5.29 -1.33
N CYS A 211 10.25 -4.46 -0.50
CA CYS A 211 10.60 -3.08 -0.83
C CYS A 211 11.51 -2.99 -2.07
N SER A 212 12.46 -3.94 -2.19
CA SER A 212 13.33 -4.05 -3.35
C SER A 212 12.55 -4.40 -4.62
N TYR A 213 11.63 -5.37 -4.53
CA TYR A 213 10.78 -5.75 -5.65
C TYR A 213 9.88 -4.61 -6.14
N LEU A 214 9.23 -3.89 -5.21
CA LEU A 214 8.38 -2.73 -5.51
C LEU A 214 9.19 -1.46 -5.82
N SER A 215 10.53 -1.55 -5.83
CA SER A 215 11.44 -0.43 -6.09
C SER A 215 11.21 0.79 -5.19
N ILE A 216 10.77 0.58 -3.94
CA ILE A 216 10.37 1.66 -3.01
C ILE A 216 11.51 2.65 -2.81
N SER A 217 12.73 2.16 -2.53
CA SER A 217 13.89 3.03 -2.30
C SER A 217 14.25 3.89 -3.52
N ARG A 218 14.05 3.35 -4.73
CA ARG A 218 14.31 4.10 -5.97
C ARG A 218 13.25 5.18 -6.19
N ARG A 219 11.98 4.82 -6.06
CA ARG A 219 10.81 5.72 -6.22
C ARG A 219 10.87 6.89 -5.25
N THR A 220 11.17 6.59 -3.99
CA THR A 220 11.39 7.56 -2.92
C THR A 220 12.48 8.57 -3.26
N ARG A 221 13.64 8.09 -3.76
CA ARG A 221 14.76 8.96 -4.12
C ARG A 221 14.41 9.91 -5.27
N VAL A 222 13.63 9.44 -6.25
CA VAL A 222 13.17 10.26 -7.39
C VAL A 222 12.22 11.34 -6.87
N CYS A 223 11.20 10.96 -6.09
CA CYS A 223 10.30 11.92 -5.44
C CYS A 223 11.06 13.04 -4.71
N TYR A 224 11.99 12.68 -3.81
CA TYR A 224 12.77 13.68 -3.07
C TYR A 224 13.65 14.56 -3.99
N LEU A 225 14.19 13.98 -5.07
CA LEU A 225 14.99 14.73 -6.03
C LEU A 225 14.13 15.73 -6.82
N ASP A 226 12.93 15.34 -7.24
CA ASP A 226 11.99 16.22 -7.95
C ASP A 226 11.56 17.39 -7.06
N PHE A 227 11.35 17.14 -5.76
CA PHE A 227 11.12 18.20 -4.78
C PHE A 227 12.31 19.16 -4.62
N LEU A 228 13.54 18.64 -4.61
CA LEU A 228 14.75 19.45 -4.47
C LEU A 228 15.09 20.26 -5.73
N VAL A 229 14.82 19.70 -6.91
CA VAL A 229 15.08 20.34 -8.21
C VAL A 229 14.04 21.41 -8.54
N ALA A 230 12.78 21.24 -8.11
CA ALA A 230 11.75 22.26 -8.29
C ALA A 230 12.04 23.60 -7.57
N PHE A 231 13.02 23.66 -6.65
CA PHE A 231 13.28 24.83 -5.80
C PHE A 231 14.75 25.24 -5.66
N LYS A 232 15.55 25.10 -6.72
CA LYS A 232 16.87 25.74 -6.82
C LYS A 232 16.95 26.67 -8.03
#